data_AF-A0A6J1PD15-F1
#
_entry.id   AF-A0A6J1PD15-F1
#
_cell.length_a   1.000
_cell.length_b   1.000
_cell.length_c   1.000
_cell.angle_alpha   90.00
_cell.angle_beta   90.00
_cell.angle_gamma   90.00
#
_symmetry.space_group_name_H-M   'P 1'
#
loop_
_entity.id
_entity.type
_entity.pdbx_description
1 polymer ?
#
loop_
_entity_poly.entity_id
_entity_poly.type
_entity_poly.pdbx_seq_one_letter_code
_entity_poly.pdbx_strand_id
1 'polypeptide(L)'
;MVRCIVKSCRNKTTGVREETVNFFQLPKNEVMREGWLKKIGGYVLPPKVEFARICSVHFSQESFHQGRARKDPVKKRHLLPSAVPTLFLNCSEAPNVNKNAVAEYKDSLPDEVLLCLVRTRTYIRIKENAKKSYVNRERRKKEKKMKKLVS
;
A
#
# COMPACT_ATOMS: atom_id res chain seq x y z
N MET A 1 7.43 21.23 2.19
CA MET A 1 7.66 19.82 1.80
C MET A 1 6.52 19.39 0.87
N VAL A 2 6.81 18.90 -0.33
CA VAL A 2 5.79 18.41 -1.27
C VAL A 2 5.63 16.91 -1.08
N ARG A 3 4.38 16.41 -1.08
CA ARG A 3 4.06 14.97 -0.98
C ARG A 3 3.15 14.58 -2.15
N CYS A 4 3.28 13.34 -2.61
CA CYS A 4 2.33 12.77 -3.55
C CYS A 4 0.91 12.67 -2.93
N ILE A 5 -0.11 13.05 -3.71
CA ILE A 5 -1.53 12.92 -3.31
C ILE A 5 -2.02 11.47 -3.31
N VAL A 6 -1.38 10.58 -4.08
CA VAL A 6 -1.75 9.17 -4.15
C VAL A 6 -1.56 8.54 -2.76
N LYS A 7 -2.63 8.04 -2.14
CA LYS A 7 -2.64 7.58 -0.75
C LYS A 7 -1.61 6.47 -0.46
N SER A 8 -1.38 5.60 -1.44
CA SER A 8 -0.41 4.50 -1.36
C SER A 8 1.03 4.95 -1.56
N CYS A 9 1.26 6.18 -1.99
CA CYS A 9 2.58 6.67 -2.35
C CYS A 9 3.23 7.42 -1.19
N ARG A 10 4.42 6.95 -0.79
CA ARG A 10 5.22 7.58 0.28
C ARG A 10 6.21 8.61 -0.25
N ASN A 11 6.21 8.85 -1.57
CA ASN A 11 7.14 9.78 -2.19
C ASN A 11 6.85 11.21 -1.73
N LYS A 12 7.90 11.83 -1.24
CA LYS A 12 7.91 13.19 -0.71
C LYS A 12 9.21 13.84 -1.15
N THR A 13 9.20 15.16 -1.35
CA THR A 13 10.42 15.92 -1.58
C THR A 13 11.20 15.95 -0.28
N THR A 14 12.05 14.94 -0.06
CA THR A 14 13.12 14.96 0.93
C THR A 14 14.24 15.86 0.39
N GLY A 15 14.79 16.75 1.22
CA GLY A 15 15.90 17.62 0.83
C GLY A 15 17.21 16.87 0.51
N VAL A 16 17.21 15.54 0.68
CA VAL A 16 18.36 14.66 0.42
C VAL A 16 18.21 14.07 -0.98
N ARG A 17 19.24 14.32 -1.80
CA ARG A 17 19.29 14.21 -3.26
C ARG A 17 19.40 12.77 -3.79
N GLU A 18 18.74 11.79 -3.18
CA GLU A 18 18.96 10.39 -3.56
C GLU A 18 17.95 9.85 -4.59
N GLU A 19 16.77 10.44 -4.72
CA GLU A 19 15.78 10.02 -5.72
C GLU A 19 15.16 11.22 -6.44
N THR A 20 15.56 11.44 -7.69
CA THR A 20 15.11 12.53 -8.57
C THR A 20 13.68 12.31 -9.09
N VAL A 21 12.73 12.08 -8.19
CA VAL A 21 11.33 11.92 -8.54
C VAL A 21 10.73 13.30 -8.83
N ASN A 22 10.20 13.48 -10.05
CA ASN A 22 9.55 14.73 -10.44
C ASN A 22 8.12 14.77 -9.89
N PHE A 23 7.68 15.94 -9.42
CA PHE A 23 6.33 16.16 -8.91
C PHE A 23 5.55 17.07 -9.86
N PHE A 24 4.39 16.59 -10.32
CA PHE A 24 3.51 17.27 -11.28
C PHE A 24 2.26 17.80 -10.61
N GLN A 25 1.85 19.01 -11.01
CA GLN A 25 0.58 19.60 -10.60
C GLN A 25 -0.59 18.94 -11.32
N LEU A 26 -1.74 18.91 -10.65
CA LEU A 26 -3.00 18.50 -11.27
C LEU A 26 -3.34 19.41 -12.47
N PRO A 27 -4.03 18.88 -13.50
CA PRO A 27 -4.51 19.68 -14.60
C PRO A 27 -5.39 20.87 -14.15
N LYS A 28 -5.25 22.00 -14.85
CA LYS A 28 -6.13 23.17 -14.67
C LYS A 28 -7.55 22.88 -15.17
N ASN A 29 -7.68 22.10 -16.23
CA ASN A 29 -8.97 21.66 -16.76
C ASN A 29 -9.66 20.71 -15.75
N GLU A 30 -10.88 21.06 -15.37
CA GLU A 30 -11.67 20.33 -14.37
C GLU A 30 -11.99 18.90 -14.80
N VAL A 31 -12.39 18.70 -16.06
CA VAL A 31 -12.71 17.37 -16.62
C VAL A 31 -11.50 16.43 -16.53
N MET A 32 -10.32 16.93 -16.89
CA MET A 32 -9.08 16.14 -16.80
C MET A 32 -8.68 15.87 -15.35
N ARG A 33 -8.87 16.87 -14.47
CA ARG A 33 -8.58 16.74 -13.04
C ARG A 33 -9.47 15.69 -12.38
N GLU A 34 -10.75 15.70 -12.67
CA GLU A 34 -11.69 14.67 -12.21
C GLU A 34 -11.30 13.29 -12.72
N GLY A 35 -10.91 13.18 -14.00
CA GLY A 35 -10.39 11.95 -14.57
C GLY A 35 -9.16 11.41 -13.82
N TRP A 36 -8.24 12.29 -13.43
CA TRP A 36 -7.07 11.92 -12.63
C TRP A 36 -7.46 11.48 -11.22
N LEU A 37 -8.33 12.24 -10.55
CA LEU A 37 -8.80 11.96 -9.19
C LEU A 37 -9.57 10.64 -9.10
N LYS A 38 -10.44 10.37 -10.10
CA LYS A 38 -11.16 9.10 -10.26
C LYS A 38 -10.19 7.93 -10.38
N LYS A 39 -9.12 8.08 -11.16
CA LYS A 39 -8.09 7.02 -11.32
C LYS A 39 -7.30 6.78 -10.04
N ILE A 40 -6.95 7.84 -9.30
CA ILE A 40 -6.19 7.75 -8.04
C ILE A 40 -7.05 7.23 -6.87
N GLY A 41 -8.35 7.01 -7.07
CA GLY A 41 -9.26 6.57 -6.01
C GLY A 41 -9.59 7.68 -4.99
N GLY A 42 -9.35 8.93 -5.34
CA GLY A 42 -9.66 10.10 -4.53
C GLY A 42 -10.91 10.80 -5.07
N TYR A 43 -12.10 10.34 -4.68
CA TYR A 43 -13.36 11.03 -5.04
C TYR A 43 -13.52 12.40 -4.37
N VAL A 44 -12.73 12.68 -3.33
CA VAL A 44 -12.77 13.94 -2.60
C VAL A 44 -11.61 14.81 -3.05
N LEU A 45 -11.94 15.93 -3.69
CA LEU A 45 -10.99 17.03 -3.94
C LEU A 45 -10.36 17.45 -2.61
N PRO A 46 -9.03 17.42 -2.47
CA PRO A 46 -8.39 17.96 -1.28
C PRO A 46 -8.77 19.44 -1.14
N PRO A 47 -8.92 19.97 0.09
CA PRO A 47 -9.20 21.39 0.32
C PRO A 47 -8.12 22.34 -0.24
N LYS A 48 -6.98 21.80 -0.69
CA LYS A 48 -5.82 22.51 -1.25
C LYS A 48 -5.36 21.87 -2.56
N VAL A 49 -6.26 21.76 -3.54
CA VAL A 49 -6.01 21.19 -4.87
C VAL A 49 -4.78 21.80 -5.56
N GLU A 50 -4.52 23.09 -5.34
CA GLU A 50 -3.39 23.82 -5.94
C GLU A 50 -2.02 23.29 -5.50
N PHE A 51 -1.95 22.75 -4.28
CA PHE A 51 -0.74 22.18 -3.69
C PHE A 51 -0.66 20.67 -3.91
N ALA A 52 -1.72 20.05 -4.45
CA ALA A 52 -1.70 18.64 -4.78
C ALA A 52 -0.68 18.37 -5.89
N ARG A 53 0.14 17.35 -5.68
CA ARG A 53 1.17 16.92 -6.61
C ARG A 53 1.16 15.41 -6.76
N ILE A 54 1.48 14.92 -7.95
CA ILE A 54 1.64 13.49 -8.25
C ILE A 54 3.06 13.27 -8.74
N CYS A 55 3.73 12.23 -8.24
CA CYS A 55 5.09 11.92 -8.66
C CYS A 55 5.14 11.23 -10.02
N SER A 56 6.29 11.34 -10.69
CA SER A 56 6.55 10.78 -12.02
C SER A 56 6.36 9.27 -12.13
N VAL A 57 6.50 8.53 -11.03
CA VAL A 57 6.33 7.07 -10.99
C VAL A 57 4.91 6.60 -11.34
N HIS A 58 3.91 7.48 -11.25
CA HIS A 58 2.53 7.17 -11.61
C HIS A 58 2.23 7.34 -13.10
N PHE A 59 3.20 7.83 -13.88
CA PHE A 59 3.06 8.05 -15.31
C PHE A 59 3.99 7.12 -16.08
N SER A 60 3.51 6.55 -17.19
CA SER A 60 4.38 5.80 -18.10
C SER A 60 5.38 6.73 -18.78
N GLN A 61 6.52 6.19 -19.23
CA GLN A 61 7.52 6.98 -19.95
C GLN A 61 6.93 7.61 -21.24
N GLU A 62 5.93 6.96 -21.85
CA GLU A 62 5.18 7.42 -23.02
C GLU A 62 4.24 8.60 -22.71
N SER A 63 3.86 8.79 -21.45
CA SER A 63 3.03 9.91 -21.02
C SER A 63 3.79 11.25 -21.01
N PHE A 64 5.10 11.21 -21.23
CA PHE A 64 5.95 12.39 -21.31
C PHE A 64 6.21 12.76 -22.76
N HIS A 65 6.30 14.06 -23.04
CA HIS A 65 6.77 14.51 -24.34
C HIS A 65 8.16 13.92 -24.61
N GLN A 66 8.28 13.13 -25.67
CA GLN A 66 9.57 12.69 -26.23
C GLN A 66 10.24 13.88 -26.94
N GLY A 67 10.56 14.93 -26.18
CA GLY A 67 11.38 16.03 -26.67
C GLY A 67 12.84 15.65 -26.56
N ARG A 68 13.58 15.74 -27.67
CA ARG A 68 15.02 15.48 -27.86
C ARG A 68 15.80 15.58 -26.56
N ALA A 69 16.57 14.54 -26.23
CA ALA A 69 17.53 14.49 -25.12
C ALA A 69 18.18 15.87 -24.93
N ARG A 70 17.66 16.66 -23.99
CA ARG A 70 18.21 18.00 -23.76
C ARG A 70 19.46 17.82 -22.92
N LYS A 71 20.54 18.49 -23.32
CA LYS A 71 21.82 18.54 -22.61
C LYS A 71 21.71 18.98 -21.13
N ASP A 72 20.57 19.49 -20.69
CA ASP A 72 20.33 19.93 -19.31
C ASP A 72 19.50 18.89 -18.51
N PRO A 73 20.07 18.18 -17.53
CA PRO A 73 19.33 17.26 -16.66
C PRO A 73 18.33 17.96 -15.72
N VAL A 74 18.32 19.30 -15.70
CA VAL A 74 17.61 20.13 -14.71
C VAL A 74 16.24 20.63 -15.21
N LYS A 75 15.94 20.54 -16.52
CA LYS A 75 14.65 21.01 -17.05
C LYS A 75 13.57 19.94 -16.82
N LYS A 76 12.55 20.32 -16.05
CA LYS A 76 11.37 19.51 -15.69
C LYS A 76 10.80 18.81 -16.94
N ARG A 77 10.57 17.51 -16.89
CA ARG A 77 9.86 16.76 -17.96
C ARG A 77 8.43 17.25 -18.04
N HIS A 78 7.85 17.44 -19.23
CA HIS A 78 6.46 17.89 -19.39
C HIS A 78 5.57 16.69 -19.75
N LEU A 79 4.47 16.54 -19.03
CA LEU A 79 3.43 15.55 -19.34
C LEU A 79 2.68 15.95 -20.62
N LEU A 80 2.30 14.96 -21.43
CA LEU A 80 1.40 15.14 -22.56
C LEU A 80 0.03 15.65 -22.08
N PRO A 81 -0.73 16.39 -22.90
CA PRO A 81 -2.09 16.82 -22.54
C PRO A 81 -3.03 15.64 -22.24
N SER A 82 -2.81 14.49 -22.90
CA SER A 82 -3.54 13.24 -22.68
C SER A 82 -2.97 12.38 -21.55
N ALA A 83 -1.86 12.80 -20.93
CA ALA A 83 -1.23 12.04 -19.87
C ALA A 83 -2.16 11.92 -18.68
N VAL A 84 -2.29 10.70 -18.18
CA VAL A 84 -3.12 10.36 -17.04
C VAL A 84 -2.31 9.43 -16.15
N PRO A 85 -2.33 9.61 -14.82
CA PRO A 85 -1.65 8.70 -13.93
C PRO A 85 -2.34 7.34 -14.04
N THR A 86 -1.61 6.32 -14.48
CA THR A 86 -2.10 4.96 -14.72
C THR A 86 -1.36 3.92 -13.90
N LEU A 87 -0.17 4.25 -13.40
CA LEU A 87 0.70 3.30 -12.72
C LEU A 87 0.62 3.44 -11.19
N PHE A 88 0.67 2.31 -10.49
CA PHE A 88 0.82 2.22 -9.02
C PHE A 88 -0.19 3.06 -8.20
N LEU A 89 -1.44 3.12 -8.66
CA LEU A 89 -2.48 3.94 -8.03
C LEU A 89 -3.02 3.33 -6.73
N ASN A 90 -2.94 2.00 -6.59
CA ASN A 90 -3.46 1.25 -5.45
C ASN A 90 -2.37 0.33 -4.86
N CYS A 91 -1.87 0.64 -3.67
CA CYS A 91 -1.29 -0.34 -2.74
C CYS A 91 -1.98 -0.17 -1.39
N SER A 92 -3.28 -0.45 -1.36
CA SER A 92 -4.02 -0.71 -0.13
C SER A 92 -5.41 -1.21 -0.50
N GLU A 93 -5.45 -2.39 -1.10
CA GLU A 93 -6.43 -3.41 -0.79
C GLU A 93 -5.69 -4.69 -1.17
N ALA A 94 -5.60 -5.64 -0.24
CA ALA A 94 -5.42 -7.03 -0.63
C ALA A 94 -6.36 -7.27 -1.83
N PRO A 95 -5.91 -7.92 -2.91
CA PRO A 95 -6.67 -8.02 -4.14
C PRO A 95 -8.12 -8.30 -3.77
N ASN A 96 -9.02 -7.41 -4.19
CA ASN A 96 -10.45 -7.63 -4.15
C ASN A 96 -10.69 -8.81 -5.08
N VAL A 97 -10.49 -10.01 -4.54
CA VAL A 97 -10.97 -11.24 -5.11
C VAL A 97 -12.47 -11.09 -5.11
N ASN A 98 -13.00 -10.82 -6.29
CA ASN A 98 -14.37 -11.09 -6.65
C ASN A 98 -14.77 -12.39 -5.92
N LYS A 99 -15.87 -12.39 -5.15
CA LYS A 99 -16.27 -13.59 -4.38
C LYS A 99 -16.47 -14.82 -5.28
N ASN A 100 -16.56 -14.60 -6.60
CA ASN A 100 -16.61 -15.65 -7.62
C ASN A 100 -15.22 -16.11 -8.13
N ALA A 101 -14.14 -15.34 -7.93
CA ALA A 101 -12.77 -15.69 -8.31
C ALA A 101 -12.00 -16.49 -7.23
N VAL A 102 -12.55 -16.60 -6.01
CA VAL A 102 -11.98 -17.48 -4.96
C VAL A 102 -12.14 -18.96 -5.30
N ALA A 103 -13.00 -19.30 -6.27
CA ALA A 103 -13.17 -20.67 -6.76
C ALA A 103 -12.00 -21.10 -7.67
N GLU A 104 -11.53 -20.26 -8.60
CA GLU A 104 -10.49 -20.64 -9.58
C GLU A 104 -9.10 -20.86 -8.98
N TYR A 105 -8.74 -20.16 -7.89
CA TYR A 105 -7.43 -20.31 -7.27
C TYR A 105 -7.29 -21.61 -6.43
N LYS A 106 -8.40 -22.15 -5.92
CA LYS A 106 -8.34 -23.38 -5.11
C LYS A 106 -7.90 -24.59 -5.93
N ASP A 107 -8.19 -24.60 -7.23
CA ASP A 107 -7.85 -25.70 -8.13
C ASP A 107 -6.42 -25.63 -8.67
N SER A 108 -5.71 -24.52 -8.47
CA SER A 108 -4.33 -24.31 -8.97
C SER A 108 -3.25 -24.34 -7.89
N LEU A 109 -3.63 -24.49 -6.61
CA LEU A 109 -2.68 -24.51 -5.52
C LEU A 109 -2.20 -25.96 -5.25
N PRO A 110 -0.90 -26.27 -5.37
CA PRO A 110 -0.41 -27.62 -5.10
C PRO A 110 -0.67 -28.05 -3.66
N ASP A 111 -1.02 -29.32 -3.46
CA ASP A 111 -1.36 -29.90 -2.16
C ASP A 111 -0.27 -29.68 -1.10
N GLU A 112 1.00 -29.69 -1.49
CA GLU A 112 2.12 -29.41 -0.58
C GLU A 112 2.05 -28.02 0.04
N VAL A 113 1.65 -27.01 -0.74
CA VAL A 113 1.55 -25.63 -0.25
C VAL A 113 0.37 -25.51 0.71
N LEU A 114 -0.78 -26.11 0.35
CA LEU A 114 -1.94 -26.17 1.23
C LEU A 114 -1.60 -26.86 2.56
N LEU A 115 -0.90 -28.00 2.49
CA LEU A 115 -0.48 -28.79 3.64
C LEU A 115 0.51 -28.01 4.52
N CYS A 116 1.44 -27.27 3.93
CA CYS A 116 2.37 -26.40 4.64
C CYS A 116 1.63 -25.28 5.40
N LEU A 117 0.65 -24.62 4.75
CA LEU A 117 -0.16 -23.58 5.37
C LEU A 117 -1.00 -24.12 6.54
N VAL A 118 -1.65 -25.28 6.35
CA VAL A 118 -2.47 -25.94 7.39
C VAL A 118 -1.59 -26.36 8.58
N ARG A 119 -0.42 -26.96 8.31
CA ARG A 119 0.55 -27.36 9.35
C ARG A 119 1.04 -26.16 10.14
N THR A 120 1.43 -25.08 9.46
CA THR A 120 1.92 -23.85 10.10
C THR A 120 0.84 -23.25 10.99
N ARG A 121 -0.40 -23.14 10.49
CA ARG A 121 -1.54 -22.64 11.25
C ARG A 121 -1.83 -23.51 12.50
N THR A 122 -1.76 -24.82 12.34
CA THR A 122 -1.98 -25.78 13.44
C THR A 122 -0.90 -25.65 14.50
N TYR A 123 0.38 -25.55 14.09
CA TYR A 123 1.50 -25.36 15.01
C TYR A 123 1.37 -24.08 15.83
N ILE A 124 1.05 -22.95 15.19
CA ILE A 124 0.84 -21.66 15.87
C ILE A 124 -0.26 -21.80 16.93
N ARG A 125 -1.41 -22.40 16.57
CA ARG A 125 -2.54 -22.59 17.49
C ARG A 125 -2.17 -23.47 18.69
N ILE A 126 -1.44 -24.56 18.46
CA ILE A 126 -0.97 -25.45 19.54
C ILE A 126 -0.02 -24.69 20.46
N LYS A 127 0.93 -23.94 19.91
CA LYS A 127 1.91 -23.16 20.68
C LYS A 127 1.23 -22.10 21.56
N GLU A 128 0.23 -21.39 21.02
CA GLU A 128 -0.56 -20.43 21.78
C GLU A 128 -1.36 -21.09 22.91
N ASN A 129 -1.98 -22.24 22.64
CA ASN A 129 -2.73 -22.99 23.65
C ASN A 129 -1.82 -23.52 24.76
N ALA A 130 -0.63 -24.02 24.42
CA ALA A 130 0.38 -24.45 25.40
C ALA A 130 0.82 -23.28 26.29
N LYS A 131 1.08 -22.11 25.69
CA LYS A 131 1.42 -20.88 26.44
C LYS A 131 0.31 -20.47 27.40
N LYS A 132 -0.96 -20.47 26.95
CA LYS A 132 -2.13 -20.17 27.80
C LYS A 132 -2.27 -21.18 28.95
N SER A 133 -2.08 -22.47 28.68
CA SER A 133 -2.13 -23.53 29.68
C SER A 133 -1.08 -23.36 30.77
N TYR A 134 0.16 -23.03 30.39
CA TYR A 134 1.25 -22.74 31.33
C TYR A 134 0.92 -21.57 32.26
N VAL A 135 0.48 -20.43 31.69
CA VAL A 135 0.11 -19.24 32.47
C VAL A 135 -1.02 -19.55 33.46
N ASN A 136 -2.04 -20.30 33.02
CA ASN A 136 -3.14 -20.71 33.89
C ASN A 136 -2.68 -21.63 35.03
N ARG A 137 -1.72 -22.54 34.77
CA ARG A 137 -1.15 -23.41 35.80
C ARG A 137 -0.40 -22.59 36.86
N GLU A 138 0.41 -21.63 36.44
CA GLU A 138 1.16 -20.75 37.35
C GLU A 138 0.23 -19.88 38.19
N ARG A 139 -0.84 -19.33 37.60
CA ARG A 139 -1.88 -18.60 38.34
C ARG A 139 -2.52 -19.48 39.42
N ARG A 140 -2.94 -20.71 39.08
CA ARG A 140 -3.53 -21.65 40.04
C ARG A 140 -2.58 -22.02 41.18
N LYS A 141 -1.27 -22.16 40.92
CA LYS A 141 -0.27 -22.39 41.97
C LYS A 141 -0.18 -21.20 42.93
N LYS A 142 -0.14 -19.97 42.41
CA LYS A 142 -0.13 -18.75 43.22
C LYS A 142 -1.39 -18.64 44.09
N GLU A 143 -2.56 -18.91 43.53
CA GLU A 143 -3.84 -18.92 44.27
C GLU A 143 -3.85 -19.95 45.39
N LYS A 144 -3.38 -21.18 45.13
CA LYS A 144 -3.25 -22.21 46.18
C LYS A 144 -2.27 -21.81 47.27
N LYS A 145 -1.14 -21.17 46.92
CA LYS A 145 -0.15 -20.67 47.91
C LYS A 145 -0.76 -19.55 48.77
N MET A 146 -1.47 -18.61 48.17
CA MET A 146 -2.15 -17.53 48.90
C MET A 146 -3.19 -18.07 49.87
N LYS A 147 -4.03 -19.03 49.44
CA LYS A 147 -5.04 -19.66 50.32
C LYS A 147 -4.43 -20.38 51.53
N LYS A 148 -3.21 -20.92 51.41
CA LYS A 148 -2.48 -21.54 52.54
C LYS A 148 -1.87 -20.55 53.53
N LEU A 149 -1.68 -19.29 53.14
CA LEU A 149 -1.12 -18.25 54.01
C LEU A 149 -2.21 -17.50 54.80
N VAL A 150 -3.45 -17.59 54.35
CA VAL A 150 -4.62 -16.92 54.95
C VAL A 150 -5.43 -17.89 55.84
N SER A 151 -5.07 -19.17 55.85
CA SER A 151 -5.62 -20.22 56.74
C SER A 151 -4.59 -20.58 57.80
#